data_AF-A0AAV9DDJ8-F1
#
_entry.id   AF-A0AAV9DDJ8-F1
#
_cell.length_a   1.000
_cell.length_b   1.000
_cell.length_c   1.000
_cell.angle_alpha   90.00
_cell.angle_beta   90.00
_cell.angle_gamma   90.00
#
_symmetry.space_group_name_H-M   'P 1'
#
loop_
_entity.id
_entity.type
_entity.pdbx_description
1 polymer ?
#
loop_
_entity_poly.entity_id
_entity_poly.type
_entity_poly.pdbx_seq_one_letter_code
_entity_poly.pdbx_strand_id
1 'polypeptide(L)' 'MHNHHDHTHLPCLHCHPHSFIRMVQHLIERCLILHMSRDDCVEALARHANIRPLVTLTDGPVQKVSRFRRNHPWF' A
#
# COMPACT_ATOMS: atom_id res chain seq x y z
N MET A 1 -1.93 -13.98 29.42
CA MET A 1 -0.70 -14.16 28.63
C MET A 1 -1.13 -14.20 27.17
N HIS A 2 -0.91 -13.13 26.42
CA HIS A 2 -1.51 -12.95 25.08
C HIS A 2 -0.86 -13.89 24.07
N ASN A 3 -1.68 -14.83 23.58
CA ASN A 3 -1.38 -15.76 22.50
C ASN A 3 -1.32 -14.98 21.18
N HIS A 4 -0.11 -14.73 20.65
CA HIS A 4 0.12 -14.13 19.32
C HIS A 4 0.79 -15.15 18.41
N HIS A 5 0.11 -16.27 18.20
CA HIS A 5 0.47 -17.24 17.16
C HIS A 5 -0.70 -17.39 16.20
N ASP A 6 -0.83 -16.46 15.26
CA ASP A 6 -1.55 -16.71 14.02
C ASP A 6 -0.79 -16.06 12.85
N HIS A 7 -0.39 -16.90 11.90
CA HIS A 7 0.49 -16.56 10.78
C HIS A 7 -0.31 -15.92 9.63
N THR A 8 -0.99 -14.81 9.90
CA THR A 8 -1.35 -13.84 8.85
C THR A 8 -0.31 -12.73 8.86
N HIS A 9 0.71 -12.92 8.01
CA HIS A 9 2.05 -12.34 8.04
C HIS A 9 2.16 -10.84 7.71
N LEU A 10 1.23 -10.01 8.22
CA LEU A 10 1.21 -8.57 8.02
C LEU A 10 1.28 -7.80 9.36
N PRO A 11 2.25 -6.88 9.56
CA PRO A 11 2.28 -6.05 10.75
C PRO A 11 1.01 -5.20 10.85
N CYS A 12 0.37 -5.19 12.03
CA CYS A 12 -0.75 -4.29 12.27
C CYS A 12 -0.26 -2.84 12.44
N LEU A 13 -0.92 -1.90 11.76
CA LEU A 13 -0.63 -0.47 11.90
C LEU A 13 -0.80 0.04 13.35
N HIS A 14 -1.81 -0.47 14.06
CA HIS A 14 -2.13 0.02 15.40
C HIS A 14 -1.23 -0.55 16.51
N CYS A 15 -0.72 -1.77 16.35
CA CYS A 15 0.11 -2.42 17.36
C CYS A 15 1.61 -2.36 17.06
N HIS A 16 1.99 -2.32 15.77
CA HIS A 16 3.39 -2.25 15.34
C HIS A 16 3.56 -1.20 14.22
N PRO A 17 3.31 0.09 14.50
CA PRO A 17 3.28 1.15 13.49
C PRO A 17 4.59 1.24 12.71
N HIS A 18 5.73 1.08 13.39
CA HIS A 18 7.05 1.15 12.75
C HIS A 18 7.27 0.01 11.75
N SER A 19 6.91 -1.23 12.10
CA SER A 19 7.04 -2.39 11.21
C SER A 19 6.11 -2.26 9.99
N PHE A 20 4.89 -1.74 10.19
CA PHE A 20 3.96 -1.48 9.11
C PHE A 20 4.48 -0.42 8.14
N ILE A 21 4.97 0.72 8.65
CA ILE A 21 5.54 1.78 7.81
C ILE A 21 6.74 1.26 7.02
N ARG A 22 7.65 0.49 7.64
CA ARG A 22 8.81 -0.11 6.95
C ARG A 22 8.40 -1.08 5.85
N MET A 23 7.37 -1.89 6.08
CA MET A 23 6.84 -2.79 5.05
C MET A 23 6.27 -2.02 3.86
N VAL A 24 5.44 -1.00 4.12
CA VAL A 24 4.86 -0.17 3.04
C VAL A 24 5.94 0.58 2.26
N GLN A 25 6.93 1.15 2.95
CA GLN A 25 8.08 1.81 2.32
C GLN A 25 8.82 0.85 1.40
N HIS A 26 9.15 -0.36 1.87
CA HIS A 26 9.82 -1.37 1.06
C HIS A 26 9.03 -1.74 -0.20
N LEU A 27 7.70 -1.83 -0.10
CA LEU A 27 6.84 -2.08 -1.27
C LEU A 27 6.88 -0.92 -2.27
N ILE A 28 6.87 0.33 -1.80
CA ILE A 28 7.02 1.53 -2.65
C ILE A 28 8.40 1.52 -3.34
N GLU A 29 9.47 1.26 -2.60
CA GLU A 29 10.84 1.17 -3.15
C GLU A 29 10.92 0.11 -4.25
N ARG A 30 10.30 -1.07 -4.03
CA ARG A 30 10.24 -2.13 -5.03
C ARG A 30 9.44 -1.72 -6.27
N CYS A 31 8.33 -1.00 -6.12
CA CYS A 31 7.60 -0.46 -7.28
C CYS A 31 8.51 0.42 -8.14
N LEU A 32 9.30 1.30 -7.51
CA LEU A 32 10.18 2.24 -8.20
C LEU A 32 11.35 1.53 -8.89
N ILE A 33 12.03 0.62 -8.19
CA ILE A 33 13.16 -0.16 -8.73
C ILE A 33 12.72 -1.05 -9.90
N LEU A 34 11.52 -1.61 -9.84
CA LEU A 34 10.96 -2.45 -10.89
C LEU A 34 10.27 -1.66 -12.01
N HIS A 35 10.31 -0.31 -11.96
CA HIS A 35 9.62 0.57 -12.91
C HIS A 35 8.14 0.21 -13.12
N MET A 36 7.46 -0.19 -12.05
CA MET A 36 6.05 -0.56 -12.11
C MET A 36 5.20 0.64 -12.51
N SER A 37 4.14 0.38 -13.28
CA SER A 37 3.13 1.40 -13.54
C SER A 37 2.45 1.82 -12.23
N ARG A 38 1.81 3.00 -12.23
CA ARG A 38 1.05 3.47 -11.07
C ARG A 38 0.01 2.45 -10.61
N ASP A 39 -0.69 1.83 -11.56
CA ASP A 39 -1.80 0.92 -11.26
C ASP A 39 -1.27 -0.42 -10.72
N ASP A 40 -0.15 -0.91 -11.26
CA ASP A 40 0.54 -2.10 -10.73
C ASP A 40 1.05 -1.88 -9.30
N CYS A 41 1.58 -0.69 -9.02
CA CYS A 41 2.05 -0.36 -7.68
C CYS A 41 0.87 -0.24 -6.68
N VAL A 42 -0.25 0.35 -7.10
CA VAL A 42 -1.48 0.42 -6.30
C VAL A 42 -2.00 -0.98 -5.97
N GLU A 43 -2.03 -1.88 -6.95
CA GLU A 43 -2.46 -3.26 -6.77
C GLU A 43 -1.48 -4.04 -5.87
N ALA A 44 -0.17 -3.88 -6.08
CA ALA A 44 0.84 -4.52 -5.24
C ALA A 44 0.71 -4.08 -3.77
N LEU A 45 0.59 -2.79 -3.50
CA LEU A 45 0.37 -2.26 -2.16
C LEU A 45 -0.97 -2.74 -1.57
N ALA A 46 -2.02 -2.87 -2.39
CA ALA A 46 -3.30 -3.41 -1.92
C ALA A 46 -3.21 -4.88 -1.51
N ARG A 47 -2.53 -5.71 -2.28
CA ARG A 47 -2.35 -7.13 -1.96
C ARG A 47 -1.39 -7.35 -0.78
N HIS A 48 -0.29 -6.61 -0.74
CA HIS A 48 0.82 -6.87 0.17
C HIS A 48 0.78 -6.06 1.47
N ALA A 49 0.07 -4.93 1.52
CA ALA A 49 -0.11 -4.15 2.74
C ALA A 49 -1.58 -4.09 3.20
N ASN A 50 -2.50 -4.72 2.45
CA ASN A 50 -3.94 -4.68 2.71
C ASN A 50 -4.48 -3.23 2.87
N ILE A 51 -3.92 -2.30 2.07
CA ILE A 51 -4.31 -0.88 2.06
C ILE A 51 -4.89 -0.49 0.71
N ARG A 52 -5.66 0.60 0.66
CA ARG A 52 -6.10 1.19 -0.61
C ARG A 52 -5.30 2.47 -0.84
N PRO A 53 -4.08 2.38 -1.43
CA PRO A 53 -3.22 3.53 -1.56
C PRO A 53 -3.83 4.51 -2.57
N LEU A 54 -3.78 5.80 -2.22
CA LEU A 54 -4.01 6.88 -3.16
C LEU A 54 -2.65 7.39 -3.60
N VAL A 55 -2.22 7.03 -4.81
CA VAL A 55 -0.93 7.47 -5.37
C VAL A 55 -1.16 8.69 -6.25
N THR A 56 -0.64 9.84 -5.83
CA THR A 56 -0.62 11.08 -6.61
C THR A 56 0.83 11.40 -6.97
N LEU A 57 1.10 11.61 -8.26
CA LEU A 57 2.39 12.17 -8.68
C LEU A 57 2.36 13.66 -8.37
N THR A 58 3.39 14.14 -7.68
CA THR A 58 3.54 15.56 -7.36
C THR A 58 4.74 16.07 -8.14
N ASP A 59 4.52 16.49 -9.38
CA ASP A 59 5.55 17.02 -10.29
C ASP A 59 5.33 18.50 -10.69
N GLY A 60 4.36 19.20 -10.09
CA GLY A 60 4.07 20.59 -10.43
C GLY A 60 2.87 21.17 -9.66
N PRO A 61 2.47 22.44 -9.93
CA PRO A 61 1.40 23.09 -9.17
C PRO A 61 0.08 22.32 -9.35
N VAL A 62 -0.30 21.63 -8.28
CA VAL A 62 -1.57 20.93 -7.99
C VAL A 62 -2.37 20.55 -9.23
N GLN A 63 -2.12 19.36 -9.78
CA GLN A 63 -3.01 18.76 -10.77
C GLN A 63 -3.62 17.44 -10.29
N LYS A 64 -4.93 17.37 -10.46
CA LYS A 64 -5.87 16.23 -10.47
C LYS A 64 -5.40 14.96 -9.76
N VAL A 65 -5.94 14.79 -8.54
CA VAL A 65 -6.07 13.49 -7.88
C VAL A 65 -6.83 12.55 -8.81
N SER A 66 -6.11 11.60 -9.40
CA SER A 66 -6.72 10.47 -10.10
C SER A 66 -7.31 9.55 -9.04
N ARG A 67 -8.53 9.86 -8.60
CA ARG A 67 -9.28 8.97 -7.71
C ARG A 67 -9.60 7.72 -8.53
N PHE A 68 -8.82 6.66 -8.36
CA PHE A 68 -9.14 5.34 -8.90
C PHE A 68 -10.39 4.81 -8.18
N ARG A 69 -11.56 5.29 -8.62
CA ARG A 69 -12.86 4.73 -8.28
C ARG A 69 -12.93 3.39 -9.01
N ARG A 70 -12.56 2.30 -8.33
CA ARG A 70 -13.00 0.97 -8.73
C ARG A 70 -14.54 0.97 -8.71
N ASN A 71 -15.16 1.01 -9.88
CA ASN A 71 -16.51 0.50 -10.07
C ASN A 71 -16.44 -1.04 -10.04
N HIS A 72 -16.12 -1.60 -8.87
CA HIS A 72 -16.35 -3.02 -8.64
C HIS A 72 -16.70 -3.27 -7.18
N PRO A 73 -17.85 -3.91 -6.89
CA PRO A 73 -18.21 -4.31 -5.55
C PRO A 73 -17.30 -5.46 -5.15
N TRP A 74 -16.53 -5.21 -4.10
CA TRP A 74 -15.93 -6.18 -3.18
C TRP A 74 -16.05 -7.67 -3.56
N PHE A 75 -14.95 -8.26 -3.99
CA PHE A 75 -14.48 -9.58 -3.56
C PHE A 75 -12.96 -9.54 -3.45
#